data_AF-A0A7X0KJY5-F1
#
_entry.id   AF-A0A7X0KJY5-F1
#
_cell.length_a   1.000
_cell.length_b   1.000
_cell.length_c   1.000
_cell.angle_alpha   90.00
_cell.angle_beta   90.00
_cell.angle_gamma   90.00
#
_symmetry.space_group_name_H-M   'P 1'
#
loop_
_entity.id
_entity.type
_entity.pdbx_description
1 polymer ?
#
loop_
_entity_poly.entity_id
_entity_poly.type
_entity_poly.pdbx_seq_one_letter_code
_entity_poly.pdbx_strand_id
1 'polypeptide(L)'
;MKAKHPSPCGEILLSYLTGLAPVGNLIEIPRKHVAADLGYRAYGTFHSYLNQLIARGYVRRVACGNAGSTGLLVVLRRLEDA
;
A
#
# COMPACT_ATOMS: atom_id res chain seq x y z
N MET A 1 19.17 10.13 5.58
CA MET A 1 19.14 8.72 5.15
C MET A 1 18.40 8.65 3.82
N LYS A 2 19.05 8.27 2.70
CA LYS A 2 18.35 8.14 1.41
C LYS A 2 17.34 6.98 1.51
N ALA A 3 16.07 7.24 1.21
CA ALA A 3 15.07 6.19 1.20
C ALA A 3 15.43 5.18 0.10
N LYS A 4 15.68 3.93 0.49
CA LYS A 4 15.99 2.86 -0.45
C LYS A 4 14.73 2.59 -1.30
N HIS A 5 14.88 2.33 -2.60
CA HIS A 5 13.78 2.02 -3.51
C HIS A 5 12.97 0.79 -3.04
N PRO A 6 11.62 0.78 -3.12
CA PRO A 6 10.80 -0.38 -2.77
C PRO A 6 11.15 -1.61 -3.62
N SER A 7 10.72 -2.80 -3.18
CA SER A 7 10.85 -4.01 -4.00
C SER A 7 9.89 -3.94 -5.21
N PRO A 8 10.10 -4.70 -6.29
CA PRO A 8 9.19 -4.69 -7.44
C PRO A 8 7.71 -4.95 -7.06
N CYS A 9 7.47 -5.82 -6.09
CA CYS A 9 6.11 -6.05 -5.58
C CYS A 9 5.58 -4.88 -4.73
N GLY A 10 6.46 -4.17 -4.01
CA GLY A 10 6.12 -2.93 -3.32
C GLY A 10 5.81 -1.79 -4.29
N GLU A 11 6.50 -1.70 -5.43
CA GLU A 11 6.22 -0.74 -6.50
C GLU A 11 4.85 -0.98 -7.12
N ILE A 12 4.50 -2.24 -7.41
CA ILE A 12 3.18 -2.62 -7.91
C ILE A 12 2.10 -2.22 -6.90
N LEU A 13 2.30 -2.53 -5.61
CA LEU A 13 1.35 -2.14 -4.58
C LEU A 13 1.21 -0.61 -4.47
N LEU A 14 2.32 0.14 -4.50
CA LEU A 14 2.28 1.60 -4.46
C LEU A 14 1.52 2.18 -5.66
N SER A 15 1.81 1.67 -6.86
CA SER A 15 1.13 2.06 -8.11
C SER A 15 -0.38 1.79 -8.03
N TYR A 16 -0.77 0.61 -7.54
CA TYR A 16 -2.17 0.27 -7.30
C TYR A 16 -2.85 1.26 -6.34
N LEU A 17 -2.23 1.57 -5.20
CA LEU A 17 -2.78 2.53 -4.24
C LEU A 17 -2.94 3.93 -4.85
N THR A 18 -1.97 4.40 -5.65
CA THR A 18 -2.06 5.69 -6.34
C THR A 18 -3.11 5.72 -7.45
N GLY A 19 -3.45 4.55 -8.01
CA GLY A 19 -4.55 4.43 -8.98
C GLY A 19 -5.93 4.49 -8.34
N LEU A 20 -6.06 4.15 -7.05
CA LEU A 20 -7.33 4.16 -6.33
C LEU A 20 -7.72 5.55 -5.81
N ALA A 21 -6.73 6.38 -5.44
CA ALA A 21 -6.98 7.75 -5.04
C ALA A 21 -5.74 8.65 -5.25
N PRO A 22 -5.95 9.98 -5.38
CA PRO A 22 -4.85 10.94 -5.34
C PRO A 22 -3.96 10.80 -4.09
N VAL A 23 -2.69 11.16 -4.24
CA VAL A 23 -1.74 11.27 -3.11
C VAL A 23 -2.30 12.23 -2.06
N GLY A 24 -2.19 11.85 -0.79
CA GLY A 24 -2.73 12.60 0.35
C GLY A 24 -4.16 12.25 0.73
N ASN A 25 -4.91 11.53 -0.11
CA ASN A 25 -6.27 11.11 0.21
C ASN A 25 -6.31 9.80 0.99
N LEU A 26 -7.37 9.67 1.80
CA LEU A 26 -7.68 8.42 2.50
C LEU A 26 -8.17 7.37 1.51
N ILE A 27 -7.64 6.17 1.67
CA ILE A 27 -8.00 4.99 0.91
C ILE A 27 -8.38 3.89 1.90
N GLU A 28 -9.57 3.32 1.72
CA GLU A 28 -9.95 2.07 2.37
C GLU A 28 -10.20 1.01 1.30
N ILE A 29 -9.60 -0.17 1.45
CA ILE A 29 -9.72 -1.23 0.46
C ILE A 29 -10.20 -2.51 1.13
N PRO A 30 -11.31 -3.11 0.67
CA PRO A 30 -11.71 -4.43 1.10
C PRO A 30 -10.61 -5.45 0.78
N ARG A 31 -10.33 -6.38 1.71
CA ARG A 31 -9.27 -7.39 1.53
C ARG A 31 -9.46 -8.23 0.27
N LYS A 32 -10.72 -8.55 -0.04
CA LYS A 32 -11.11 -9.32 -1.22
C LYS A 32 -10.74 -8.63 -2.54
N HIS A 33 -10.80 -7.30 -2.60
CA HIS A 33 -10.46 -6.55 -3.82
C HIS A 33 -8.95 -6.55 -4.03
N VAL A 34 -8.17 -6.29 -2.98
CA VAL A 34 -6.71 -6.37 -3.06
C VAL A 34 -6.22 -7.74 -3.54
N ALA A 35 -6.81 -8.83 -3.03
CA ALA A 35 -6.44 -10.18 -3.43
C ALA A 35 -6.79 -10.47 -4.90
N ALA A 36 -7.96 -10.00 -5.36
CA ALA A 36 -8.40 -10.16 -6.74
C ALA A 36 -7.55 -9.32 -7.72
N ASP A 37 -7.30 -8.06 -7.38
CA ASP A 37 -6.63 -7.10 -8.26
C ASP A 37 -5.12 -7.37 -8.37
N LEU A 38 -4.47 -7.72 -7.26
CA LEU A 38 -3.02 -7.93 -7.20
C LEU A 38 -2.61 -9.40 -7.28
N GLY A 39 -3.57 -10.33 -7.38
CA GLY A 39 -3.32 -11.77 -7.44
C GLY A 39 -2.62 -12.33 -6.19
N TYR A 40 -2.70 -11.64 -5.05
CA TYR A 40 -2.07 -12.09 -3.82
C TYR A 40 -2.79 -13.32 -3.26
N ARG A 41 -2.15 -14.48 -3.40
CA ARG A 41 -2.64 -15.75 -2.83
C ARG A 41 -2.69 -15.76 -1.30
N ALA A 42 -1.87 -14.93 -0.66
CA ALA A 42 -1.79 -14.83 0.80
C ALA A 42 -1.83 -13.37 1.25
N TYR A 43 -2.71 -13.08 2.21
CA TYR A 43 -2.88 -11.74 2.75
C TYR A 43 -1.65 -11.25 3.55
N GLY A 44 -0.82 -12.17 4.06
CA GLY A 44 0.46 -11.86 4.67
C GLY A 44 1.45 -11.17 3.71
N THR A 45 1.39 -11.50 2.43
CA THR A 45 2.23 -10.90 1.39
C THR A 45 1.91 -9.42 1.20
N PHE A 46 0.61 -9.07 1.14
CA PHE A 46 0.16 -7.67 1.11
C PHE A 46 0.69 -6.89 2.32
N HIS A 47 0.54 -7.43 3.53
CA HIS A 47 1.00 -6.75 4.74
C HIS A 47 2.51 -6.55 4.77
N SER A 48 3.29 -7.54 4.29
CA SER A 48 4.74 -7.42 4.20
C SER A 48 5.14 -6.24 3.31
N TYR A 49 4.57 -6.14 2.10
CA TYR A 49 4.87 -5.04 1.18
C TYR A 49 4.33 -3.70 1.66
N LEU A 50 3.14 -3.67 2.24
CA LEU A 50 2.58 -2.46 2.85
C LEU A 50 3.48 -1.95 3.98
N ASN A 51 3.98 -2.84 4.85
CA ASN A 51 4.89 -2.46 5.93
C ASN A 51 6.24 -1.95 5.37
N GLN A 52 6.73 -2.50 4.26
CA GLN A 52 7.92 -1.95 3.57
C GLN A 52 7.67 -0.53 3.05
N LEU A 53 6.51 -0.27 2.44
CA LEU A 53 6.14 1.06 1.96
C LEU A 53 5.99 2.06 3.10
N ILE A 54 5.43 1.63 4.24
CA ILE A 54 5.32 2.44 5.45
C ILE A 54 6.70 2.77 6.02
N ALA A 55 7.56 1.76 6.18
CA ALA A 55 8.92 1.96 6.71
C ALA A 55 9.77 2.91 5.84
N ARG A 56 9.45 3.03 4.55
CA ARG A 56 10.14 3.90 3.58
C ARG A 56 9.44 5.24 3.35
N GLY A 57 8.33 5.51 4.05
CA GLY A 57 7.61 6.77 3.97
C GLY A 57 6.87 7.01 2.66
N TYR A 58 6.44 5.95 1.97
CA TYR A 58 5.55 6.07 0.79
C TYR A 58 4.08 6.03 1.18
N VAL A 59 3.74 5.31 2.24
CA VAL A 59 2.36 5.12 2.70
C VAL A 59 2.31 5.33 4.21
N ARG A 60 1.21 5.90 4.70
CA ARG A 60 0.88 5.94 6.12
C ARG A 60 -0.37 5.11 6.36
N ARG A 61 -0.35 4.24 7.37
CA ARG A 61 -1.56 3.60 7.90
C ARG A 61 -2.14 4.51 8.98
N VAL A 62 -3.38 4.96 8.78
CA VAL A 62 -4.13 5.82 9.69
C VAL A 62 -4.94 5.00 10.68
N ALA A 63 -5.54 3.90 10.21
CA ALA A 63 -6.26 2.96 11.05
C ALA A 63 -6.00 1.51 10.61
N CYS A 64 -5.97 0.59 11.56
CA CYS A 64 -5.88 -0.84 11.27
C CYS A 64 -7.22 -1.38 10.79
N GLY A 65 -7.21 -2.16 9.72
CA GLY A 65 -8.40 -2.86 9.24
C GLY A 65 -8.77 -4.07 10.09
N ASN A 66 -10.02 -4.48 10.04
CA ASN A 66 -10.52 -5.72 10.63
C ASN A 66 -10.57 -6.85 9.58
N ALA A 67 -11.25 -7.97 9.89
CA ALA A 67 -11.36 -9.15 9.02
C ALA A 67 -11.78 -8.86 7.56
N GLY A 68 -12.47 -7.74 7.27
CA GLY A 68 -12.92 -7.37 5.92
C GLY A 68 -12.10 -6.28 5.22
N SER A 69 -11.28 -5.50 5.94
CA SER A 69 -10.62 -4.29 5.43
C SER A 69 -9.09 -4.34 5.60
N THR A 70 -8.36 -3.64 4.72
CA THR A 70 -6.91 -3.39 4.88
C THR A 70 -6.60 -2.28 5.88
N GLY A 71 -7.62 -1.54 6.30
CA GLY A 71 -7.52 -0.34 7.12
C GLY A 71 -7.51 0.92 6.27
N LEU A 72 -7.40 2.06 6.95
CA LEU A 72 -7.30 3.36 6.30
C LEU A 72 -5.84 3.66 5.99
N LEU A 73 -5.54 3.87 4.72
CA LEU A 73 -4.22 4.16 4.20
C LEU A 73 -4.21 5.55 3.56
N VAL A 74 -3.05 6.21 3.57
CA VAL A 74 -2.78 7.43 2.81
C VAL A 74 -1.48 7.22 2.07
N VAL A 75 -1.48 7.40 0.75
CA VAL A 75 -0.23 7.48 -0.01
C VAL A 75 0.37 8.87 0.20
N LEU A 76 1.63 8.92 0.60
CA LEU A 76 2.33 10.17 0.92
C LEU A 76 3.09 10.74 -0.29
N ARG A 77 3.57 9.86 -1.19
CA ARG A 77 4.33 10.21 -2.38
C ARG A 77 4.35 9.07 -3.38
N ARG A 78 4.60 9.39 -4.66
CA ARG A 78 4.72 8.41 -5.73
C ARG A 78 6.13 7.84 -5.80
N LEU A 79 6.31 6.81 -6.63
CA LEU A 79 7.62 6.25 -6.89
C LEU A 79 8.54 7.26 -7.58
N GLU A 80 7.99 8.09 -8.47
CA GLU A 80 8.68 9.15 -9.21
C GLU A 80 9.20 10.31 -8.34
N ASP A 81 8.68 10.45 -7.11
CA ASP A 81 9.07 11.50 -6.17
C ASP A 81 10.24 11.11 -5.23
N ALA A 82 10.87 9.94 -5.45
CA ALA A 82 11.77 9.29 -4.48
C ALA A 82 13.27 9.50 -4.71
#